data_AF-H6VAQ3-F1
#
_entry.id   AF-H6VAQ3-F1
#
_cell.length_a   1.000
_cell.length_b   1.000
_cell.length_c   1.000
_cell.angle_alpha   90.00
_cell.angle_beta   90.00
_cell.angle_gamma   90.00
#
_symmetry.space_group_name_H-M   'P 1'
#
loop_
_entity.id
_entity.type
_entity.pdbx_description
1 polymer ?
#
loop_
_entity_poly.entity_id
_entity_poly.type
_entity_poly.pdbx_seq_one_letter_code
_entity_poly.pdbx_strand_id
1 'polypeptide(L)'
;IKKIARRCSSANGRVYKMKTLDDNDSRKLFFEVFSKGKYSVADATELKASALLEKCGGLPLALESKAKFLKSEEDLTKSKCEDACRKLCAPEGCDDTLGRMHGVLASSYESLYSLVLQQCLLYFCMFPRGHRVRRNPLIRRWLAEGLVHVQPGDAVSTTPQDIAIENLETLIDRSIIQSMEVSTCGNIKRCQPPGMMLEYIVRKSMSQNFITLLCGESETAEEWDYVRRLSLHDYCAAKLPKGLSRLRTLAVFPAGDAAKNEPTLDFAKYDLLRV
;
A
#
# COMPACT_ATOMS: atom_id res chain seq x y z
N ILE A 1 7.65 -3.57 -17.06
CA ILE A 1 7.03 -2.53 -17.91
C ILE A 1 8.06 -1.53 -18.45
N LYS A 2 8.78 -0.76 -17.62
CA LYS A 2 9.73 0.27 -18.14
C LYS A 2 10.88 -0.31 -18.97
N LYS A 3 11.51 -1.39 -18.51
CA LYS A 3 12.56 -2.12 -19.26
C LYS A 3 12.02 -2.67 -20.59
N ILE A 4 10.83 -3.28 -20.57
CA ILE A 4 10.17 -3.82 -21.77
C ILE A 4 9.85 -2.69 -22.75
N ALA A 5 9.23 -1.59 -22.28
CA ALA A 5 8.89 -0.45 -23.12
C ALA A 5 10.11 0.17 -23.81
N ARG A 6 11.26 0.22 -23.12
CA ARG A 6 12.53 0.64 -23.73
C ARG A 6 13.01 -0.33 -24.78
N ARG A 7 12.94 -1.64 -24.50
CA ARG A 7 13.38 -2.69 -25.43
C ARG A 7 12.50 -2.82 -26.68
N CYS A 8 11.22 -2.47 -26.56
CA CYS A 8 10.26 -2.41 -27.67
C CYS A 8 10.21 -1.03 -28.34
N SER A 9 11.02 -0.06 -27.89
CA SER A 9 11.06 1.27 -28.50
C SER A 9 11.95 1.25 -29.76
N SER A 10 11.62 2.07 -30.75
CA SER A 10 12.52 2.30 -31.88
C SER A 10 13.80 3.00 -31.41
N ALA A 11 14.84 3.01 -32.25
CA ALA A 11 16.16 3.59 -31.90
C ALA A 11 16.08 5.05 -31.40
N ASN A 12 15.07 5.81 -31.86
CA ASN A 12 14.78 7.19 -31.44
C ASN A 12 13.45 7.33 -30.68
N GLY A 13 12.88 6.20 -30.23
CA GLY A 13 11.60 6.16 -29.56
C GLY A 13 11.67 6.75 -28.15
N ARG A 14 10.61 7.47 -27.76
CA ARG A 14 10.47 8.04 -26.41
C ARG A 14 9.47 7.20 -25.63
N VAL A 15 9.87 6.72 -24.46
CA VAL A 15 8.97 6.01 -23.54
C VAL A 15 8.24 7.04 -22.68
N TYR A 16 6.94 7.22 -22.91
CA TYR A 16 6.10 8.06 -22.08
C TYR A 16 5.60 7.29 -20.86
N LYS A 17 5.88 7.82 -19.66
CA LYS A 17 5.31 7.28 -18.42
C LYS A 17 3.97 7.98 -18.17
N MET A 18 2.87 7.24 -18.30
CA MET A 18 1.55 7.76 -17.92
C MET A 18 1.53 8.15 -16.45
N LYS A 19 1.06 9.37 -16.19
CA LYS A 19 0.82 9.88 -14.84
C LYS A 19 -0.61 9.53 -14.40
N THR A 20 -0.83 9.45 -13.10
CA THR A 20 -2.18 9.46 -12.53
C THR A 20 -2.79 10.85 -12.70
N LEU A 21 -4.11 10.92 -12.60
CA LEU A 21 -4.83 12.19 -12.54
C LEU A 21 -4.46 12.94 -11.26
N ASP A 22 -4.49 14.27 -11.32
CA ASP A 22 -4.43 15.10 -10.11
C ASP A 22 -5.77 15.08 -9.37
N ASP A 23 -5.82 15.73 -8.19
CA ASP A 23 -7.00 15.69 -7.33
C ASP A 23 -8.23 16.33 -7.98
N ASN A 24 -8.05 17.37 -8.80
CA ASN A 24 -9.13 18.07 -9.46
C ASN A 24 -9.72 17.22 -10.59
N ASP A 25 -8.85 16.68 -11.46
CA ASP A 25 -9.26 15.79 -12.54
C ASP A 25 -9.84 14.47 -12.01
N SER A 26 -9.33 13.98 -10.86
CA SER A 26 -9.87 12.80 -10.18
C SER A 26 -11.29 13.01 -9.69
N ARG A 27 -11.55 14.15 -9.03
CA ARG A 27 -12.91 14.54 -8.58
C ARG A 27 -13.84 14.69 -9.77
N LYS A 28 -13.39 15.42 -10.80
CA LYS A 28 -14.16 15.65 -12.02
C LYS A 28 -14.58 14.33 -12.66
N LEU A 29 -13.63 13.43 -12.91
CA LEU A 29 -13.92 12.12 -13.49
C LEU A 29 -14.88 11.31 -12.63
N PHE A 30 -14.63 11.22 -11.32
CA PHE A 30 -15.47 10.44 -10.41
C PHE A 30 -16.93 10.93 -10.41
N PHE A 31 -17.12 12.24 -10.25
CA PHE A 31 -18.46 12.82 -10.18
C PHE A 31 -19.17 12.88 -11.53
N GLU A 32 -18.44 13.01 -12.64
CA GLU A 32 -19.01 12.87 -13.98
C GLU A 32 -19.60 11.47 -14.18
N VAL A 33 -18.87 10.43 -13.76
CA VAL A 33 -19.36 9.04 -13.85
C VAL A 33 -20.52 8.77 -12.89
N PHE A 34 -20.42 9.25 -11.65
CA PHE A 34 -21.45 9.10 -10.62
C PHE A 34 -22.76 9.79 -11.02
N SER A 35 -22.69 11.06 -11.45
CA SER A 35 -23.86 11.91 -11.75
C SER A 35 -24.40 11.79 -13.19
N LYS A 36 -24.00 10.75 -13.95
CA LYS A 36 -24.39 10.56 -15.37
C LYS A 36 -24.04 11.74 -16.29
N GLY A 37 -22.87 12.34 -16.10
CA GLY A 37 -22.39 13.46 -16.93
C GLY A 37 -22.93 14.83 -16.53
N LYS A 38 -23.76 14.92 -15.48
CA LYS A 38 -24.19 16.22 -14.93
C LYS A 38 -23.20 16.68 -13.86
N TYR A 39 -22.32 17.60 -14.22
CA TYR A 39 -21.37 18.19 -13.26
C TYR A 39 -22.07 19.31 -12.47
N SER A 40 -22.74 18.92 -11.38
CA SER A 40 -23.19 19.81 -10.31
C SER A 40 -23.25 18.99 -9.03
N VAL A 41 -22.22 19.13 -8.20
CA VAL A 41 -22.07 18.39 -6.95
C VAL A 41 -21.90 19.40 -5.84
N ALA A 42 -22.70 19.30 -4.80
CA ALA A 42 -22.57 20.14 -3.62
C ALA A 42 -21.30 19.77 -2.84
N ASP A 43 -20.62 20.75 -2.24
CA ASP A 43 -19.39 20.56 -1.46
C ASP A 43 -19.50 19.45 -0.38
N ALA A 44 -20.68 19.34 0.25
CA ALA A 44 -20.96 18.31 1.24
C ALA A 44 -20.89 16.88 0.68
N THR A 45 -21.18 16.69 -0.61
CA THR A 45 -21.08 15.40 -1.30
C THR A 45 -19.62 15.09 -1.65
N GLU A 46 -18.83 16.09 -2.01
CA GLU A 46 -17.39 15.92 -2.23
C GLU A 46 -16.66 15.50 -0.95
N LEU A 47 -16.99 16.14 0.17
CA LEU A 47 -16.44 15.81 1.49
C LEU A 47 -16.67 14.34 1.86
N LYS A 48 -17.85 13.78 1.54
CA LYS A 48 -18.16 12.36 1.79
C LYS A 48 -17.33 11.39 0.93
N ALA A 49 -16.88 11.81 -0.26
CA ALA A 49 -16.11 10.99 -1.19
C ALA A 49 -14.59 11.12 -1.02
N SER A 50 -14.13 12.16 -0.31
CA SER A 50 -12.70 12.50 -0.15
C SER A 50 -11.80 11.30 0.15
N ALA A 51 -12.07 10.55 1.22
CA ALA A 51 -11.29 9.37 1.61
C ALA A 51 -11.28 8.27 0.54
N LEU A 52 -12.36 8.12 -0.23
CA LEU A 52 -12.44 7.14 -1.32
C LEU A 52 -11.60 7.59 -2.53
N LEU A 53 -11.65 8.88 -2.87
CA LEU A 53 -10.84 9.45 -3.95
C LEU A 53 -9.34 9.33 -3.65
N GLU A 54 -8.94 9.61 -2.40
CA GLU A 54 -7.57 9.41 -1.92
C GLU A 54 -7.11 7.94 -2.04
N LYS A 55 -8.03 7.00 -1.80
CA LYS A 55 -7.75 5.56 -1.97
C LYS A 55 -7.55 5.16 -3.42
N CYS A 56 -8.34 5.74 -4.33
CA CYS A 56 -8.17 5.55 -5.77
C CYS A 56 -6.84 6.09 -6.31
N GLY A 57 -6.27 7.11 -5.65
CA GLY A 57 -4.92 7.62 -5.96
C GLY A 57 -4.76 8.10 -7.40
N GLY A 58 -5.80 8.72 -7.95
CA GLY A 58 -5.81 9.26 -9.31
C GLY A 58 -5.77 8.23 -10.44
N LEU A 59 -6.02 6.95 -10.15
CA LEU A 59 -6.13 5.92 -11.18
C LEU A 59 -7.51 5.97 -11.85
N PRO A 60 -7.60 6.28 -13.16
CA PRO A 60 -8.89 6.44 -13.84
C PRO A 60 -9.80 5.22 -13.70
N LEU A 61 -9.25 4.01 -13.89
CA LEU A 61 -10.01 2.76 -13.75
C LEU A 61 -10.59 2.61 -12.34
N ALA A 62 -9.86 3.04 -11.31
CA ALA A 62 -10.31 2.93 -9.93
C ALA A 62 -11.44 3.90 -9.61
N LEU A 63 -11.27 5.16 -10.05
CA LEU A 63 -12.27 6.21 -9.92
C LEU A 63 -13.57 5.80 -10.62
N GLU A 64 -13.47 5.37 -11.87
CA GLU A 64 -14.62 4.93 -12.66
C GLU A 64 -15.33 3.73 -12.03
N SER A 65 -14.57 2.70 -11.62
CA SER A 65 -15.14 1.49 -11.04
C SER A 65 -15.86 1.78 -9.72
N LYS A 66 -15.30 2.65 -8.86
CA LYS A 66 -15.95 3.06 -7.61
C LYS A 66 -17.17 3.95 -7.84
N ALA A 67 -17.08 4.89 -8.78
CA ALA A 67 -18.21 5.75 -9.13
C ALA A 67 -19.38 4.93 -9.68
N LYS A 68 -19.12 3.98 -10.60
CA LYS A 68 -20.12 3.05 -11.14
C LYS A 68 -20.74 2.15 -10.07
N PHE A 69 -19.91 1.63 -9.16
CA PHE A 69 -20.39 0.84 -8.04
C PHE A 69 -21.31 1.63 -7.10
N LEU A 70 -21.00 2.91 -6.86
CA LEU A 70 -21.82 3.79 -6.03
C LEU A 70 -23.06 4.30 -6.77
N LYS A 71 -23.06 4.29 -8.10
CA LYS A 71 -24.17 4.75 -8.94
C LYS A 71 -25.39 3.82 -8.90
N SER A 72 -25.24 2.55 -8.51
CA SER A 72 -26.41 1.67 -8.29
C SER A 72 -27.23 2.07 -7.06
N GLU A 73 -26.78 3.06 -6.30
CA GLU A 73 -27.34 3.50 -5.04
C GLU A 73 -27.85 4.95 -5.16
N GLU A 74 -29.06 5.26 -4.66
CA GLU A 74 -29.72 6.56 -4.88
C GLU A 74 -29.00 7.76 -4.22
N ASP A 75 -28.32 7.54 -3.09
CA ASP A 75 -27.64 8.61 -2.32
C ASP A 75 -26.19 8.27 -1.97
N LEU A 76 -25.30 9.27 -2.09
CA LEU A 76 -23.91 9.19 -1.63
C LEU A 76 -23.82 9.51 -0.13
N THR A 77 -23.38 8.53 0.66
CA THR A 77 -23.14 8.66 2.10
C THR A 77 -21.72 8.26 2.45
N LYS A 78 -21.21 8.75 3.58
CA LYS A 78 -19.87 8.39 4.08
C LYS A 78 -19.76 6.87 4.29
N SER A 79 -20.77 6.24 4.89
CA SER A 79 -20.83 4.80 5.08
C SER A 79 -20.75 4.03 3.75
N LYS A 80 -21.45 4.50 2.70
CA LYS A 80 -21.37 3.85 1.38
C LYS A 80 -20.00 4.00 0.74
N CYS A 81 -19.35 5.16 0.89
CA CYS A 81 -17.96 5.33 0.46
C CYS A 81 -17.02 4.36 1.20
N GLU A 82 -17.21 4.16 2.50
CA GLU A 82 -16.46 3.19 3.30
C GLU A 82 -16.73 1.75 2.82
N ASP A 83 -17.98 1.39 2.54
CA ASP A 83 -18.36 0.08 1.99
C ASP A 83 -17.74 -0.16 0.61
N ALA A 84 -17.80 0.84 -0.27
CA ALA A 84 -17.16 0.80 -1.56
C ALA A 84 -15.65 0.62 -1.41
N CYS A 85 -15.01 1.27 -0.44
CA CYS A 85 -13.62 1.00 -0.12
C CYS A 85 -13.43 -0.46 0.27
N ARG A 86 -14.22 -1.00 1.21
CA ARG A 86 -14.15 -2.39 1.70
C ARG A 86 -14.31 -3.43 0.59
N LYS A 87 -15.23 -3.23 -0.35
CA LYS A 87 -15.58 -4.15 -1.44
C LYS A 87 -14.53 -4.30 -2.54
N LEU A 88 -13.27 -3.97 -2.29
CA LEU A 88 -12.15 -4.25 -3.20
C LEU A 88 -11.73 -5.73 -3.26
N CYS A 89 -12.26 -6.60 -2.39
CA CYS A 89 -11.86 -8.01 -2.29
C CYS A 89 -12.98 -9.04 -2.35
N ALA A 90 -14.21 -8.67 -2.76
CA ALA A 90 -15.26 -9.66 -2.98
C ALA A 90 -15.15 -10.17 -4.42
N PRO A 91 -14.80 -11.46 -4.65
CA PRO A 91 -14.71 -12.04 -5.99
C PRO A 91 -16.09 -12.25 -6.63
N GLU A 92 -17.16 -12.17 -5.83
CA GLU A 92 -18.48 -12.65 -6.20
C GLU A 92 -19.50 -11.50 -6.23
N GLY A 93 -20.12 -11.29 -7.40
CA GLY A 93 -21.34 -10.49 -7.55
C GLY A 93 -21.18 -8.98 -7.77
N CYS A 94 -19.98 -8.45 -8.04
CA CYS A 94 -19.82 -7.05 -8.42
C CYS A 94 -19.85 -6.85 -9.95
N ASP A 95 -20.39 -5.71 -10.37
CA ASP A 95 -20.33 -5.15 -11.74
C ASP A 95 -18.98 -5.38 -12.44
N ASP A 96 -18.99 -5.49 -13.78
CA ASP A 96 -17.84 -5.85 -14.63
C ASP A 96 -16.57 -5.06 -14.27
N THR A 97 -16.72 -3.78 -13.94
CA THR A 97 -15.59 -2.87 -13.73
C THR A 97 -14.81 -3.10 -12.43
N LEU A 98 -15.48 -3.32 -11.29
CA LEU A 98 -14.81 -3.62 -10.02
C LEU A 98 -14.11 -4.99 -10.06
N GLY A 99 -14.76 -5.99 -10.65
CA GLY A 99 -14.18 -7.32 -10.85
C GLY A 99 -12.92 -7.25 -11.71
N ARG A 100 -12.96 -6.50 -12.81
CA ARG A 100 -11.79 -6.27 -13.68
C ARG A 100 -10.65 -5.57 -12.95
N MET A 101 -10.95 -4.52 -12.18
CA MET A 101 -9.92 -3.82 -11.40
C MET A 101 -9.29 -4.74 -10.35
N HIS A 102 -10.09 -5.53 -9.61
CA HIS A 102 -9.56 -6.53 -8.70
C HIS A 102 -8.71 -7.57 -9.42
N GLY A 103 -9.17 -8.08 -10.58
CA GLY A 103 -8.42 -9.01 -11.42
C GLY A 103 -7.05 -8.47 -11.81
N VAL A 104 -6.96 -7.21 -12.25
CA VAL A 104 -5.67 -6.57 -12.59
C VAL A 104 -4.73 -6.51 -11.38
N LEU A 105 -5.23 -6.16 -10.20
CA LEU A 105 -4.44 -6.10 -8.96
C LEU A 105 -3.98 -7.50 -8.51
N ALA A 106 -4.89 -8.48 -8.55
CA ALA A 106 -4.62 -9.87 -8.20
C ALA A 106 -3.59 -10.49 -9.16
N SER A 107 -3.77 -10.35 -10.46
CA SER A 107 -2.81 -10.82 -11.46
C SER A 107 -1.44 -10.16 -11.29
N SER A 108 -1.39 -8.86 -10.96
CA SER A 108 -0.12 -8.17 -10.68
C SER A 108 0.62 -8.80 -9.50
N TYR A 109 -0.10 -9.16 -8.43
CA TYR A 109 0.46 -9.83 -7.25
C TYR A 109 0.86 -11.28 -7.52
N GLU A 110 -0.01 -12.05 -8.17
CA GLU A 110 0.20 -13.47 -8.48
C GLU A 110 1.34 -13.67 -9.47
N SER A 111 1.51 -12.75 -10.43
CA SER A 111 2.62 -12.77 -11.39
C SER A 111 4.01 -12.65 -10.76
N LEU A 112 4.11 -12.31 -9.47
CA LEU A 112 5.40 -12.21 -8.80
C LEU A 112 6.07 -13.57 -8.66
N TYR A 113 5.32 -14.67 -8.58
CA TYR A 113 5.73 -16.08 -8.44
C TYR A 113 6.69 -16.42 -7.27
N SER A 114 7.44 -15.46 -6.74
CA SER A 114 8.35 -15.58 -5.60
C SER A 114 7.64 -15.17 -4.31
N LEU A 115 7.62 -16.08 -3.34
CA LEU A 115 7.08 -15.82 -2.00
C LEU A 115 7.84 -14.68 -1.31
N VAL A 116 9.17 -14.64 -1.46
CA VAL A 116 10.02 -13.57 -0.89
C VAL A 116 9.62 -12.22 -1.48
N LEU A 117 9.44 -12.14 -2.80
CA LEU A 117 9.04 -10.91 -3.48
C LEU A 117 7.63 -10.45 -3.08
N GLN A 118 6.70 -11.39 -2.92
CA GLN A 118 5.36 -11.13 -2.40
C GLN A 118 5.40 -10.58 -0.96
N GLN A 119 6.18 -11.19 -0.07
CA GLN A 119 6.35 -10.73 1.31
C GLN A 119 7.01 -9.35 1.39
N CYS A 120 8.04 -9.08 0.55
CA CYS A 120 8.63 -7.76 0.40
C CYS A 120 7.57 -6.71 -0.03
N LEU A 121 6.66 -7.07 -0.93
CA LEU A 121 5.54 -6.20 -1.31
C LEU A 121 4.56 -5.98 -0.16
N LEU A 122 4.12 -7.04 0.53
CA LEU A 122 3.22 -6.91 1.69
C LEU A 122 3.84 -6.07 2.81
N TYR A 123 5.17 -6.06 2.93
CA TYR A 123 5.87 -5.26 3.91
C TYR A 123 5.57 -3.75 3.82
N PHE A 124 5.20 -3.26 2.63
CA PHE A 124 4.80 -1.86 2.46
C PHE A 124 3.56 -1.48 3.27
N CYS A 125 2.74 -2.44 3.69
CA CYS A 125 1.60 -2.20 4.57
C CYS A 125 2.03 -1.65 5.94
N MET A 126 3.30 -1.84 6.36
CA MET A 126 3.82 -1.24 7.59
C MET A 126 3.76 0.29 7.56
N PHE A 127 3.75 0.92 6.38
CA PHE A 127 3.80 2.38 6.27
C PHE A 127 2.40 2.97 6.07
N PRO A 128 2.10 4.16 6.63
CA PRO A 128 0.85 4.85 6.41
C PRO A 128 0.59 5.12 4.92
N ARG A 129 -0.68 5.30 4.57
CA ARG A 129 -1.06 5.78 3.24
C ARG A 129 -0.36 7.11 2.95
N GLY A 130 0.13 7.29 1.72
CA GLY A 130 0.86 8.49 1.33
C GLY A 130 2.33 8.52 1.79
N HIS A 131 2.77 7.57 2.62
CA HIS A 131 4.12 7.59 3.16
C HIS A 131 5.17 7.29 2.07
N ARG A 132 6.06 8.26 1.83
CA ARG A 132 7.17 8.12 0.88
C ARG A 132 8.33 7.34 1.49
N VAL A 133 8.27 6.01 1.36
CA VAL A 133 9.23 5.05 1.93
C VAL A 133 10.63 5.26 1.36
N ARG A 134 11.62 5.44 2.24
CA ARG A 134 13.03 5.56 1.84
C ARG A 134 13.62 4.20 1.46
N ARG A 135 14.33 4.13 0.33
CA ARG A 135 14.93 2.88 -0.21
C ARG A 135 15.83 2.17 0.79
N ASN A 136 16.92 2.80 1.23
CA ASN A 136 17.92 2.11 2.05
C ASN A 136 17.38 1.66 3.42
N PRO A 137 16.58 2.46 4.15
CA PRO A 137 15.90 1.99 5.36
C PRO A 137 14.97 0.79 5.13
N LEU A 138 14.23 0.75 4.01
CA LEU A 138 13.39 -0.39 3.67
C LEU A 138 14.20 -1.67 3.45
N ILE A 139 15.30 -1.58 2.68
CA ILE A 139 16.22 -2.71 2.45
C ILE A 139 16.76 -3.23 3.77
N ARG A 140 17.23 -2.36 4.66
CA ARG A 140 17.73 -2.75 5.98
C ARG A 140 16.67 -3.46 6.82
N ARG A 141 15.41 -3.00 6.79
CA ARG A 141 14.30 -3.66 7.50
C ARG A 141 14.03 -5.05 6.96
N TRP A 142 14.02 -5.23 5.64
CA TRP A 142 13.85 -6.55 5.04
C TRP A 142 14.98 -7.53 5.43
N LEU A 143 16.21 -7.04 5.49
CA LEU A 143 17.37 -7.83 5.93
C LEU A 143 17.30 -8.17 7.42
N ALA A 144 17.05 -7.18 8.29
CA ALA A 144 16.97 -7.36 9.72
C ALA A 144 15.91 -8.42 10.07
N GLU A 145 14.74 -8.36 9.45
CA GLU A 145 13.68 -9.34 9.65
C GLU A 145 13.95 -10.74 9.11
N GLY A 146 14.99 -10.90 8.28
CA GLY A 146 15.22 -12.13 7.53
C GLY A 146 14.12 -12.42 6.52
N LEU A 147 13.42 -11.39 6.03
CA LEU A 147 12.46 -11.52 4.92
C LEU A 147 13.16 -11.99 3.65
N VAL A 148 14.43 -11.60 3.49
CA VAL A 148 15.27 -11.92 2.34
C VAL A 148 16.43 -12.78 2.81
N HIS A 149 16.64 -13.88 2.13
CA HIS A 149 17.72 -14.83 2.41
C HIS A 149 18.14 -15.53 1.12
N VAL A 150 19.38 -16.00 1.08
CA VAL A 150 19.90 -16.79 -0.04
C VAL A 150 19.16 -18.12 -0.10
N GLN A 151 18.72 -18.52 -1.28
CA GLN A 151 18.01 -19.76 -1.55
C GLN A 151 18.94 -20.78 -2.23
N PRO A 152 18.67 -22.09 -2.08
CA PRO A 152 19.33 -23.11 -2.90
C PRO A 152 19.10 -22.84 -4.39
N GLY A 153 20.17 -22.58 -5.15
CA GLY A 153 20.11 -22.24 -6.57
C GLY A 153 20.56 -20.81 -6.90
N ASP A 154 20.69 -19.94 -5.89
CA ASP A 154 21.36 -18.65 -6.07
C ASP A 154 22.86 -18.82 -6.33
N ALA A 155 23.46 -17.88 -7.04
CA ALA A 155 24.91 -17.89 -7.27
C ALA A 155 25.67 -17.78 -5.94
N VAL A 156 26.84 -18.42 -5.85
CA VAL A 156 27.66 -18.48 -4.62
C VAL A 156 28.03 -17.08 -4.09
N SER A 157 28.15 -16.09 -4.98
CA SER A 157 28.48 -14.71 -4.62
C SER A 157 27.26 -13.85 -4.25
N THR A 158 26.03 -14.37 -4.37
CA THR A 158 24.81 -13.60 -4.12
C THR A 158 24.64 -13.36 -2.62
N THR A 159 24.50 -12.09 -2.23
CA THR A 159 24.21 -11.72 -0.85
C THR A 159 22.71 -11.46 -0.64
N PRO A 160 22.18 -11.60 0.59
CA PRO A 160 20.80 -11.18 0.90
C PRO A 160 20.51 -9.73 0.52
N GLN A 161 21.53 -8.86 0.58
CA GLN A 161 21.41 -7.46 0.19
C GLN A 161 21.17 -7.30 -1.31
N ASP A 162 21.84 -8.08 -2.14
CA ASP A 162 21.64 -8.09 -3.60
C ASP A 162 20.20 -8.51 -3.93
N ILE A 163 19.72 -9.58 -3.29
CA ILE A 163 18.34 -10.07 -3.46
C ILE A 163 17.32 -9.00 -3.01
N ALA A 164 17.57 -8.32 -1.89
CA ALA A 164 16.68 -7.27 -1.40
C ALA A 164 16.59 -6.10 -2.39
N ILE A 165 17.74 -5.69 -2.95
CA ILE A 165 17.82 -4.64 -3.96
C ILE A 165 17.09 -5.06 -5.24
N GLU A 166 17.35 -6.27 -5.73
CA GLU A 166 16.73 -6.83 -6.93
C GLU A 166 15.21 -6.95 -6.78
N ASN A 167 14.73 -7.38 -5.60
CA ASN A 167 13.30 -7.47 -5.31
C ASN A 167 12.63 -6.10 -5.42
N LEU A 168 13.20 -5.07 -4.79
CA LEU A 168 12.65 -3.70 -4.88
C LEU A 168 12.65 -3.19 -6.32
N GLU A 169 13.75 -3.40 -7.05
CA GLU A 169 13.88 -3.00 -8.44
C GLU A 169 12.87 -3.72 -9.34
N THR A 170 12.64 -5.00 -9.10
CA THR A 170 11.63 -5.79 -9.80
C THR A 170 10.21 -5.26 -9.56
N LEU A 171 9.86 -4.94 -8.31
CA LEU A 171 8.56 -4.34 -7.98
C LEU A 171 8.34 -3.00 -8.69
N ILE A 172 9.39 -2.19 -8.80
CA ILE A 172 9.37 -0.90 -9.49
C ILE A 172 9.29 -1.08 -11.01
N ASP A 173 10.08 -1.98 -11.57
CA ASP A 173 10.11 -2.25 -13.01
C ASP A 173 8.78 -2.80 -13.52
N ARG A 174 8.08 -3.57 -12.68
CA ARG A 174 6.72 -4.07 -12.92
C ARG A 174 5.63 -3.02 -12.65
N SER A 175 5.99 -1.81 -12.23
CA SER A 175 5.07 -0.73 -11.87
C SER A 175 4.10 -1.08 -10.73
N ILE A 176 4.41 -2.09 -9.92
CA ILE A 176 3.65 -2.44 -8.71
C ILE A 176 3.97 -1.45 -7.60
N ILE A 177 5.22 -0.96 -7.57
CA ILE A 177 5.67 0.14 -6.71
C ILE A 177 6.06 1.33 -7.59
N GLN A 178 5.67 2.53 -7.18
CA GLN A 178 6.02 3.77 -7.87
C GLN A 178 7.27 4.42 -7.25
N SER A 179 8.16 4.92 -8.10
CA SER A 179 9.25 5.81 -7.69
C SER A 179 8.70 7.21 -7.46
N MET A 180 8.93 7.77 -6.26
CA MET A 180 8.46 9.09 -5.84
C MET A 180 9.57 10.14 -5.89
N GLU A 181 10.81 9.75 -5.60
CA GLU A 181 11.96 10.65 -5.60
C GLU A 181 13.17 9.91 -6.15
N VAL A 182 13.91 10.56 -7.05
CA VAL A 182 15.12 10.04 -7.69
C VAL A 182 16.26 11.02 -7.42
N SER A 183 17.44 10.50 -7.08
CA SER A 183 18.66 11.29 -6.91
C SER A 183 19.14 11.88 -8.24
N THR A 184 20.05 12.85 -8.16
CA THR A 184 20.76 13.40 -9.33
C THR A 184 21.47 12.33 -10.16
N CYS A 185 22.00 11.27 -9.53
CA CYS A 185 22.62 10.14 -10.21
C CYS A 185 21.62 9.05 -10.69
N GLY A 186 20.31 9.31 -10.70
CA GLY A 186 19.29 8.40 -11.22
C GLY A 186 18.83 7.28 -10.28
N ASN A 187 19.38 7.20 -9.07
CA ASN A 187 18.98 6.22 -8.05
C ASN A 187 17.68 6.59 -7.36
N ILE A 188 16.82 5.60 -7.15
CA ILE A 188 15.53 5.80 -6.47
C ILE A 188 15.78 6.02 -4.98
N LYS A 189 15.40 7.20 -4.47
CA LYS A 189 15.51 7.56 -3.05
C LYS A 189 14.27 7.15 -2.28
N ARG A 190 13.08 7.38 -2.87
CA ARG A 190 11.80 7.08 -2.24
C ARG A 190 10.84 6.40 -3.19
N CYS A 191 10.04 5.51 -2.64
CA CYS A 191 9.06 4.73 -3.37
C CYS A 191 7.78 4.54 -2.54
N GLN A 192 6.69 4.19 -3.22
CA GLN A 192 5.39 3.98 -2.60
C GLN A 192 4.51 3.08 -3.49
N PRO A 193 3.70 2.18 -2.94
CA PRO A 193 2.67 1.50 -3.72
C PRO A 193 1.60 2.50 -4.21
N PRO A 194 1.10 2.38 -5.45
CA PRO A 194 -0.11 3.10 -5.89
C PRO A 194 -1.27 2.89 -4.91
N GLY A 195 -2.17 3.87 -4.79
CA GLY A 195 -3.27 3.85 -3.81
C GLY A 195 -4.10 2.57 -3.80
N MET A 196 -4.41 2.03 -4.99
CA MET A 196 -5.18 0.80 -5.15
C MET A 196 -4.37 -0.49 -4.92
N MET A 197 -3.10 -0.49 -5.29
CA MET A 197 -2.21 -1.60 -4.96
C MET A 197 -2.05 -1.69 -3.45
N LEU A 198 -1.87 -0.55 -2.77
CA LEU A 198 -1.83 -0.48 -1.30
C LEU A 198 -3.10 -1.07 -0.68
N GLU A 199 -4.29 -0.67 -1.18
CA GLU A 199 -5.56 -1.24 -0.71
C GLU A 199 -5.65 -2.76 -0.90
N TYR A 200 -5.14 -3.28 -2.01
CA TYR A 200 -5.09 -4.71 -2.27
C TYR A 200 -4.15 -5.45 -1.30
N ILE A 201 -2.91 -4.98 -1.17
CA ILE A 201 -1.91 -5.63 -0.32
C ILE A 201 -2.23 -5.52 1.18
N VAL A 202 -2.94 -4.47 1.61
CA VAL A 202 -3.44 -4.37 3.00
C VAL A 202 -4.43 -5.49 3.29
N ARG A 203 -5.40 -5.73 2.41
CA ARG A 203 -6.37 -6.83 2.58
C ARG A 203 -5.71 -8.20 2.48
N LYS A 204 -4.77 -8.36 1.56
CA LYS A 204 -3.98 -9.59 1.42
C LYS A 204 -3.14 -9.86 2.67
N SER A 205 -2.53 -8.81 3.23
CA SER A 205 -1.76 -8.89 4.48
C SER A 205 -2.65 -9.29 5.66
N MET A 206 -3.86 -8.73 5.76
CA MET A 206 -4.83 -9.09 6.80
C MET A 206 -5.27 -10.54 6.69
N SER A 207 -5.62 -11.02 5.49
CA SER A 207 -6.05 -12.42 5.31
C SER A 207 -4.95 -13.44 5.58
N GLN A 208 -3.68 -13.02 5.51
CA GLN A 208 -2.51 -13.84 5.81
C GLN A 208 -1.93 -13.61 7.21
N ASN A 209 -2.54 -12.75 8.04
CA ASN A 209 -1.99 -12.31 9.33
C ASN A 209 -0.52 -11.88 9.23
N PHE A 210 -0.14 -11.23 8.12
CA PHE A 210 1.26 -10.89 7.84
C PHE A 210 1.74 -9.67 8.63
N ILE A 211 0.88 -8.64 8.74
CA ILE A 211 1.07 -7.40 9.51
C ILE A 211 -0.24 -7.06 10.22
N THR A 212 -0.12 -6.67 11.49
CA THR A 212 -1.21 -6.07 12.26
C THR A 212 -1.09 -4.55 12.23
N LEU A 213 -2.18 -3.88 11.86
CA LEU A 213 -2.27 -2.42 11.76
C LEU A 213 -3.20 -1.88 12.85
N LEU A 214 -2.72 -0.90 13.61
CA LEU A 214 -3.51 -0.14 14.56
C LEU A 214 -3.54 1.32 14.12
N CYS A 215 -4.72 1.93 14.09
CA CYS A 215 -4.90 3.32 13.69
C CYS A 215 -5.70 4.06 14.76
N GLY A 216 -5.18 5.18 15.27
CA GLY A 216 -5.85 6.02 16.27
C GLY A 216 -5.95 5.41 17.68
N GLU A 217 -6.96 5.83 18.44
CA GLU A 217 -7.26 5.38 19.79
C GLU A 217 -7.98 4.03 19.75
N SER A 218 -7.21 2.94 19.75
CA SER A 218 -7.76 1.61 20.00
C SER A 218 -7.35 1.17 21.40
N GLU A 219 -8.31 1.12 22.32
CA GLU A 219 -8.15 0.45 23.61
C GLU A 219 -8.24 -1.06 23.37
N THR A 220 -7.14 -1.70 22.98
CA THR A 220 -7.12 -3.16 22.89
C THR A 220 -6.69 -3.75 24.24
N ALA A 221 -7.64 -4.34 24.96
CA ALA A 221 -7.39 -5.12 26.17
C ALA A 221 -6.94 -6.57 25.88
N GLU A 222 -6.72 -6.91 24.61
CA GLU A 222 -6.46 -8.28 24.14
C GLU A 222 -4.98 -8.66 24.22
N GLU A 223 -4.71 -9.93 24.52
CA GLU A 223 -3.39 -10.54 24.43
C GLU A 223 -3.14 -11.07 23.00
N TRP A 224 -2.02 -10.64 22.41
CA TRP A 224 -1.72 -10.84 20.99
C TRP A 224 -0.51 -11.76 20.78
N ASP A 225 -0.67 -13.07 21.01
CA ASP A 225 0.46 -14.01 21.03
C ASP A 225 1.09 -14.30 19.65
N TYR A 226 0.38 -14.01 18.55
CA TYR A 226 0.82 -14.37 17.19
C TYR A 226 1.23 -13.19 16.31
N VAL A 227 1.41 -11.99 16.88
CA VAL A 227 1.76 -10.79 16.10
C VAL A 227 3.26 -10.69 15.87
N ARG A 228 3.69 -10.89 14.61
CA ARG A 228 5.10 -10.78 14.20
C ARG A 228 5.50 -9.38 13.77
N ARG A 229 4.56 -8.61 13.21
CA ARG A 229 4.79 -7.25 12.68
C ARG A 229 3.64 -6.36 13.08
N LEU A 230 3.95 -5.27 13.77
CA LEU A 230 2.99 -4.30 14.26
C LEU A 230 3.31 -2.91 13.70
N SER A 231 2.31 -2.27 13.11
CA SER A 231 2.41 -0.85 12.74
C SER A 231 1.32 -0.03 13.42
N LEU A 232 1.73 1.08 14.02
CA LEU A 232 0.86 2.04 14.69
C LEU A 232 0.81 3.31 13.85
N HIS A 233 -0.36 3.65 13.31
CA HIS A 233 -0.60 4.85 12.50
C HIS A 233 -1.44 5.84 13.31
N ASP A 234 -1.08 7.13 13.25
CA ASP A 234 -1.76 8.22 13.96
C ASP A 234 -1.97 7.94 15.46
N TYR A 235 -0.98 7.28 16.07
CA TYR A 235 -1.08 6.77 17.44
C TYR A 235 -0.78 7.88 18.46
N CYS A 236 -1.83 8.37 19.13
CA CYS A 236 -1.74 9.14 20.37
C CYS A 236 -1.61 8.14 21.53
N ALA A 237 -0.46 8.10 22.18
CA ALA A 237 -0.06 7.02 23.09
C ALA A 237 -1.06 6.73 24.22
N ALA A 238 -1.26 5.43 24.51
CA ALA A 238 -1.57 5.00 25.88
C ALA A 238 -1.01 3.62 26.22
N LYS A 239 -1.29 2.57 25.43
CA LYS A 239 -0.83 1.19 25.72
C LYS A 239 -0.67 0.37 24.44
N LEU A 240 0.49 -0.23 24.23
CA LEU A 240 0.62 -1.32 23.28
C LEU A 240 -0.26 -2.50 23.72
N PRO A 241 -0.75 -3.32 22.78
CA PRO A 241 -1.34 -4.61 23.10
C PRO A 241 -0.39 -5.46 23.95
N LYS A 242 -0.95 -6.25 24.87
CA LYS A 242 -0.15 -7.20 25.67
C LYS A 242 0.13 -8.45 24.84
N GLY A 243 1.07 -9.29 25.29
CA GLY A 243 1.31 -10.61 24.67
C GLY A 243 2.14 -10.61 23.38
N LEU A 244 2.90 -9.55 23.09
CA LEU A 244 3.71 -9.41 21.87
C LEU A 244 5.04 -10.21 21.90
N SER A 245 5.02 -11.43 22.45
CA SER A 245 6.20 -12.29 22.64
C SER A 245 6.90 -12.62 21.31
N ARG A 246 6.14 -12.68 20.21
CA ARG A 246 6.60 -13.03 18.87
C ARG A 246 6.90 -11.83 17.97
N LEU A 247 6.83 -10.63 18.51
CA LEU A 247 7.03 -9.39 17.75
C LEU A 247 8.46 -9.31 17.26
N ARG A 248 8.62 -9.21 15.94
CA ARG A 248 9.91 -9.01 15.28
C ARG A 248 10.11 -7.57 14.81
N THR A 249 9.01 -6.85 14.62
CA THR A 249 9.04 -5.51 14.02
C THR A 249 7.95 -4.65 14.59
N LEU A 250 8.34 -3.45 15.02
CA LEU A 250 7.45 -2.38 15.40
C LEU A 250 7.73 -1.15 14.54
N ALA A 251 6.69 -0.55 13.97
CA ALA A 251 6.78 0.76 13.35
C ALA A 251 5.74 1.69 13.98
N VAL A 252 6.19 2.87 14.43
CA VAL A 252 5.33 3.87 15.06
C VAL A 252 5.35 5.13 14.19
N PHE A 253 4.17 5.58 13.80
CA PHE A 253 3.93 6.80 13.03
C PHE A 253 3.00 7.69 13.86
N PRO A 254 3.54 8.62 14.66
CA PRO A 254 2.74 9.44 15.57
C PRO A 254 1.89 10.48 14.82
N ALA A 255 0.76 10.85 15.40
CA ALA A 255 -0.10 11.91 14.89
C ALA A 255 0.47 13.30 15.24
N GLY A 256 0.80 14.12 14.23
CA GLY A 256 1.18 15.53 14.43
C GLY A 256 2.28 15.77 15.47
N ASP A 257 2.08 16.78 16.34
CA ASP A 257 3.01 17.18 17.41
C ASP A 257 3.12 16.17 18.58
N ALA A 258 2.39 15.05 18.54
CA ALA A 258 2.46 13.98 19.54
C ALA A 258 3.81 13.23 19.55
N ALA A 259 4.73 13.56 18.65
CA ALA A 259 6.14 13.17 18.72
C ALA A 259 6.84 13.55 20.04
N LYS A 260 6.22 14.41 20.88
CA LYS A 260 6.72 14.77 22.21
C LYS A 260 6.47 13.70 23.29
N ASN A 261 5.53 12.78 23.06
CA ASN A 261 5.26 11.66 23.96
C ASN A 261 5.59 10.36 23.25
N GLU A 262 6.89 10.01 23.17
CA GLU A 262 7.26 8.67 22.78
C GLU A 262 6.58 7.68 23.73
N PRO A 263 5.88 6.65 23.22
CA PRO A 263 5.39 5.60 24.09
C PRO A 263 6.60 4.99 24.81
N THR A 264 6.57 4.93 26.14
CA THR A 264 7.59 4.26 26.94
C THR A 264 7.51 2.76 26.69
N LEU A 265 8.19 2.34 25.63
CA LEU A 265 8.33 0.95 25.24
C LEU A 265 9.44 0.32 26.04
N ASP A 266 9.09 -0.63 26.91
CA ASP A 266 10.07 -1.47 27.56
C ASP A 266 10.55 -2.56 26.59
N PHE A 267 11.56 -2.23 25.78
CA PHE A 267 12.10 -3.13 24.76
C PHE A 267 12.69 -4.43 25.33
N ALA A 268 13.00 -4.47 26.63
CA ALA A 268 13.49 -5.68 27.30
C ALA A 268 12.44 -6.81 27.35
N LYS A 269 11.17 -6.50 27.07
CA LYS A 269 10.08 -7.49 27.01
C LYS A 269 9.90 -8.15 25.64
N TYR A 270 10.66 -7.73 24.62
CA TYR A 270 10.50 -8.18 23.23
C TYR A 270 11.76 -8.87 22.69
N ASP A 271 12.03 -10.09 23.14
CA ASP A 271 13.25 -10.86 22.83
C ASP A 271 13.46 -11.12 21.32
N LEU A 272 12.40 -11.05 20.52
CA LEU A 272 12.44 -11.31 19.09
C LEU A 272 12.47 -10.04 18.22
N LEU A 273 12.41 -8.86 18.84
CA LEU A 273 12.43 -7.59 18.14
C LEU A 273 13.78 -7.38 17.48
N ARG A 274 13.78 -7.11 16.18
CA ARG A 274 14.99 -6.91 15.39
C ARG A 274 15.13 -5.42 15.06
N VAL A 275 16.23 -4.80 15.51
CA VAL A 275 16.54 -3.37 15.36
C VAL A 275 17.45 -3.15 14.16
#